data_AF-A0A941AWQ9-F1
#
_entry.id   AF-A0A941AWQ9-F1
#
_cell.length_a   1.000
_cell.length_b   1.000
_cell.length_c   1.000
_cell.angle_alpha   90.00
_cell.angle_beta   90.00
_cell.angle_gamma   90.00
#
_symmetry.space_group_name_H-M   'P 1'
#
loop_
_entity.id
_entity.type
_entity.pdbx_description
1 polymer ?
#
loop_
_entity_poly.entity_id
_entity_poly.type
_entity_poly.pdbx_seq_one_letter_code
_entity_poly.pdbx_strand_id
1 'polypeptide(L)'
;MFDAVVSELSERYGLGDRSRELFGLLIGYIFNDRRGGFGGFVEGFREQGHGDLVAAWFGNPASTLPLNAGDVGTVFGQGLLNDWSIRLGTSRATLAAAIAGVLPRLVAELTPGGRLPAGAGTVVPGKRLPANDPWTKPAAELHRLEPVFATPQEPPAPLGAPPATTRMAMPNRADAMAAAFAAPAGSTLADSTRGPAFNPHFRRQPLRRRGGWGWLLWLLVVALIAGGVWYAWSLGLLDPYLRQLGLQ
;
A
#
# COMPACT_ATOMS: atom_id res chain seq x y z
N MET A 1 -14.21 12.54 -14.76
CA MET A 1 -14.15 11.21 -14.09
C MET A 1 -13.27 11.27 -12.85
N PHE A 2 -12.00 11.67 -12.98
CA PHE A 2 -11.10 11.88 -11.84
C PHE A 2 -11.54 12.98 -10.86
N ASP A 3 -12.36 13.94 -11.29
CA ASP A 3 -12.96 14.94 -10.39
C ASP A 3 -13.74 14.31 -9.24
N ALA A 4 -14.40 13.17 -9.46
CA ALA A 4 -15.12 12.46 -8.40
C ALA A 4 -14.15 11.92 -7.34
N VAL A 5 -12.99 11.43 -7.77
CA VAL A 5 -11.92 10.94 -6.88
C VAL A 5 -11.33 12.10 -6.07
N VAL A 6 -11.06 13.24 -6.73
CA VAL A 6 -10.53 14.43 -6.06
C VAL A 6 -11.56 15.04 -5.10
N SER A 7 -12.84 15.03 -5.47
CA SER A 7 -13.94 15.48 -4.62
C SER A 7 -14.05 14.60 -3.38
N GLU A 8 -13.99 13.27 -3.54
CA GLU A 8 -14.02 12.33 -2.42
C GLU A 8 -12.82 12.53 -1.49
N LEU A 9 -11.61 12.75 -2.03
CA LEU A 9 -10.43 13.10 -1.23
C LEU A 9 -10.65 14.35 -0.38
N SER A 10 -11.27 15.36 -0.98
CA SER A 10 -11.55 16.62 -0.32
C SER A 10 -12.59 16.46 0.78
N GLU A 11 -13.68 15.76 0.47
CA GLU A 11 -14.86 15.65 1.34
C GLU A 11 -14.67 14.62 2.45
N ARG A 12 -14.18 13.42 2.11
CA ARG A 12 -14.07 12.29 3.05
C ARG A 12 -12.87 12.41 3.98
N TYR A 13 -11.76 12.97 3.49
CA TYR A 13 -10.50 13.03 4.23
C TYR A 13 -10.09 14.46 4.63
N GLY A 14 -10.89 15.47 4.27
CA GLY A 14 -10.65 16.86 4.65
C GLY A 14 -9.38 17.46 4.04
N LEU A 15 -8.91 16.95 2.88
CA LEU A 15 -7.69 17.46 2.24
C LEU A 15 -7.91 18.82 1.55
N GLY A 16 -9.14 19.17 1.17
CA GLY A 16 -9.42 20.40 0.42
C GLY A 16 -8.62 20.44 -0.90
N ASP A 17 -7.98 21.58 -1.19
CA ASP A 17 -7.17 21.77 -2.41
C ASP A 17 -6.00 20.80 -2.54
N ARG A 18 -5.50 20.27 -1.41
CA ARG A 18 -4.40 19.29 -1.38
C ARG A 18 -4.77 17.95 -2.00
N SER A 19 -6.06 17.70 -2.21
CA SER A 19 -6.57 16.52 -2.91
C SER A 19 -6.02 16.41 -4.32
N ARG A 20 -5.90 17.54 -5.04
CA ARG A 20 -5.33 17.59 -6.39
C ARG A 20 -3.83 17.29 -6.37
N GLU A 21 -3.14 17.78 -5.35
CA GLU A 21 -1.71 17.57 -5.18
C GLU A 21 -1.38 16.12 -4.79
N LEU A 22 -2.17 15.51 -3.90
CA LEU A 22 -2.10 14.08 -3.59
C LEU A 22 -2.38 13.23 -4.83
N PHE A 23 -3.43 13.56 -5.59
CA PHE A 23 -3.75 12.88 -6.84
C PHE A 23 -2.57 12.94 -7.82
N GLY A 24 -1.95 14.11 -8.01
CA GLY A 24 -0.76 14.26 -8.84
C GLY A 24 0.44 13.43 -8.36
N LEU A 25 0.67 13.35 -7.04
CA LEU A 25 1.71 12.50 -6.45
C LEU A 25 1.46 11.02 -6.71
N LEU A 26 0.21 10.57 -6.58
CA LEU A 26 -0.19 9.18 -6.85
C LEU A 26 0.03 8.81 -8.32
N ILE A 27 -0.43 9.65 -9.25
CA ILE A 27 -0.21 9.43 -10.69
C ILE A 27 1.30 9.41 -11.00
N GLY A 28 2.05 10.38 -10.48
CA GLY A 28 3.49 10.45 -10.66
C GLY A 28 4.25 9.27 -10.04
N TYR A 29 3.71 8.66 -8.97
CA TYR A 29 4.26 7.45 -8.37
C TYR A 29 3.97 6.21 -9.23
N ILE A 30 2.72 6.05 -9.68
CA ILE A 30 2.27 4.90 -10.49
C ILE A 30 3.01 4.86 -11.84
N PHE A 31 3.16 6.00 -12.52
CA PHE A 31 3.79 6.07 -13.85
C PHE A 31 5.27 6.46 -13.80
N ASN A 32 5.95 6.24 -12.67
CA ASN A 32 7.36 6.60 -12.55
C ASN A 32 8.26 5.65 -13.34
N ASP A 33 8.78 6.09 -14.50
CA ASP A 33 9.69 5.28 -15.33
C ASP A 33 10.92 4.77 -14.58
N ARG A 34 11.45 5.54 -13.62
CA ARG A 34 12.62 5.11 -12.82
C ARG A 34 12.31 3.92 -11.92
N ARG A 35 11.04 3.66 -11.64
CA ARG A 35 10.56 2.52 -10.86
C ARG A 35 10.00 1.39 -11.73
N GLY A 36 10.11 1.50 -13.06
CA GLY A 36 9.51 0.53 -13.99
C GLY A 36 8.07 0.87 -14.40
N GLY A 37 7.68 2.15 -14.26
CA GLY A 37 6.35 2.63 -14.61
C GLY A 37 5.25 1.89 -13.86
N PHE A 38 4.10 1.73 -14.52
CA PHE A 38 2.95 1.04 -13.93
C PHE A 38 3.27 -0.43 -13.61
N GLY A 39 4.08 -1.11 -14.43
CA GLY A 39 4.49 -2.49 -14.15
C GLY A 39 5.26 -2.61 -12.85
N GLY A 40 6.16 -1.67 -12.57
CA GLY A 40 6.91 -1.62 -11.31
C GLY A 40 6.04 -1.28 -10.08
N PHE A 41 5.01 -0.47 -10.27
CA PHE A 41 4.00 -0.24 -9.23
C PHE A 41 3.29 -1.55 -8.85
N VAL A 42 2.82 -2.32 -9.82
CA VAL A 42 2.16 -3.62 -9.59
C VAL A 42 3.11 -4.62 -8.94
N GLU A 43 4.37 -4.64 -9.39
CA GLU A 43 5.40 -5.49 -8.81
C GLU A 43 5.64 -5.17 -7.33
N GLY A 44 5.64 -3.90 -6.95
CA GLY A 44 5.77 -3.48 -5.54
C GLY A 44 4.66 -4.03 -4.63
N PHE A 45 3.42 -4.13 -5.14
CA PHE A 45 2.33 -4.78 -4.40
C PHE A 45 2.54 -6.30 -4.31
N ARG A 46 3.01 -6.93 -5.39
CA ARG A 46 3.28 -8.37 -5.43
C ARG A 46 4.40 -8.78 -4.48
N GLU A 47 5.47 -8.00 -4.40
CA GLU A 47 6.59 -8.23 -3.47
C GLU A 47 6.18 -8.19 -1.99
N GLN A 48 5.11 -7.45 -1.65
CA GLN A 48 4.55 -7.38 -0.30
C GLN A 48 3.42 -8.41 -0.04
N GLY A 49 3.17 -9.32 -0.98
CA GLY A 49 2.10 -10.33 -0.84
C GLY A 49 0.69 -9.80 -1.13
N HIS A 50 0.55 -8.61 -1.72
CA HIS A 50 -0.72 -8.00 -2.10
C HIS A 50 -1.02 -8.12 -3.60
N GLY A 51 -0.45 -9.13 -4.27
CA GLY A 51 -0.63 -9.38 -5.70
C GLY A 51 -2.10 -9.59 -6.10
N ASP A 52 -2.83 -10.42 -5.35
CA ASP A 52 -4.26 -10.70 -5.62
C ASP A 52 -5.15 -9.49 -5.31
N LEU A 53 -4.71 -8.62 -4.40
CA LEU A 53 -5.42 -7.41 -4.03
C LEU A 53 -5.30 -6.37 -5.15
N VAL A 54 -4.09 -6.13 -5.69
CA VAL A 54 -3.90 -5.22 -6.83
C VAL A 54 -4.54 -5.80 -8.11
N ALA A 55 -4.58 -7.13 -8.25
CA ALA A 55 -5.29 -7.84 -9.31
C ALA A 55 -6.76 -7.46 -9.41
N ALA A 56 -7.43 -7.45 -8.25
CA ALA A 56 -8.86 -7.22 -8.15
C ALA A 56 -9.25 -5.78 -8.50
N TRP A 57 -8.28 -4.87 -8.62
CA TRP A 57 -8.50 -3.51 -9.07
C TRP A 57 -8.49 -3.37 -10.58
N PHE A 58 -7.92 -4.33 -11.30
CA PHE A 58 -7.93 -4.29 -12.76
C PHE A 58 -9.33 -4.66 -13.27
N GLY A 59 -9.83 -3.85 -14.19
CA GLY A 59 -11.15 -4.07 -14.78
C GLY A 59 -12.24 -3.22 -14.14
N ASN A 60 -13.29 -3.84 -13.59
CA ASN A 60 -14.51 -3.11 -13.21
C ASN A 60 -14.33 -2.38 -11.86
N PRO A 61 -14.49 -1.04 -11.81
CA PRO A 61 -14.40 -0.28 -10.55
C PRO A 61 -15.42 -0.72 -9.49
N ALA A 62 -16.50 -1.41 -9.88
CA ALA A 62 -17.56 -1.89 -8.98
C ALA A 62 -17.16 -3.07 -8.05
N SER A 63 -15.99 -3.68 -8.24
CA SER A 63 -15.53 -4.83 -7.42
C SER A 63 -14.13 -4.64 -6.84
N THR A 64 -13.73 -3.40 -6.59
CA THR A 64 -12.41 -3.07 -6.03
C THR A 64 -12.32 -3.50 -4.55
N LEU A 65 -11.40 -4.42 -4.24
CA LEU A 65 -11.09 -4.79 -2.86
C LEU A 65 -10.48 -3.58 -2.12
N PRO A 66 -10.91 -3.26 -0.87
CA PRO A 66 -10.34 -2.16 -0.13
C PRO A 66 -8.89 -2.46 0.30
N LEU A 67 -8.00 -1.48 0.14
CA LEU A 67 -6.67 -1.52 0.77
C LEU A 67 -6.80 -1.05 2.22
N ASN A 68 -6.07 -1.67 3.15
CA ASN A 68 -6.00 -1.17 4.52
C ASN A 68 -4.93 -0.07 4.64
N ALA A 69 -5.18 0.97 5.45
CA ALA A 69 -4.22 2.04 5.70
C ALA A 69 -2.92 1.53 6.34
N GLY A 70 -2.96 0.42 7.08
CA GLY A 70 -1.76 -0.26 7.60
C GLY A 70 -0.85 -0.78 6.49
N ASP A 71 -1.45 -1.38 5.46
CA ASP A 71 -0.75 -2.00 4.32
C ASP A 71 -0.14 -0.95 3.39
N VAL A 72 -0.74 0.24 3.31
CA VAL A 72 -0.16 1.39 2.57
C VAL A 72 1.25 1.70 3.06
N GLY A 73 1.48 1.67 4.37
CA GLY A 73 2.81 1.93 4.94
C GLY A 73 3.85 0.88 4.56
N THR A 74 3.40 -0.35 4.34
CA THR A 74 4.23 -1.50 3.93
C THR A 74 4.62 -1.39 2.45
N VAL A 75 3.67 -1.05 1.57
CA VAL A 75 3.91 -0.98 0.12
C VAL A 75 4.63 0.30 -0.31
N PHE A 76 4.17 1.45 0.17
CA PHE A 76 4.73 2.75 -0.22
C PHE A 76 5.99 3.11 0.58
N GLY A 77 6.17 2.48 1.74
CA GLY A 77 7.27 2.73 2.65
C GLY A 77 7.07 3.99 3.51
N GLN A 78 7.59 3.92 4.74
CA GLN A 78 7.42 5.00 5.73
C GLN A 78 8.10 6.32 5.32
N GLY A 79 9.21 6.26 4.57
CA GLY A 79 9.91 7.44 4.10
C GLY A 79 9.10 8.26 3.09
N LEU A 80 8.52 7.60 2.09
CA LEU A 80 7.68 8.26 1.08
C LEU A 80 6.43 8.88 1.70
N LEU A 81 5.75 8.14 2.59
CA LEU A 81 4.60 8.65 3.33
C LEU A 81 4.96 9.86 4.18
N ASN A 82 6.15 9.85 4.81
CA ASN A 82 6.62 10.97 5.60
C ASN A 82 6.86 12.21 4.70
N ASP A 83 7.54 12.04 3.57
CA ASP A 83 7.84 13.14 2.65
C ASP A 83 6.55 13.77 2.10
N TRP A 84 5.58 12.94 1.71
CA TRP A 84 4.28 13.40 1.22
C TRP A 84 3.46 14.06 2.34
N SER A 85 3.53 13.53 3.56
CA SER A 85 2.83 14.13 4.71
C SER A 85 3.34 15.54 5.01
N ILE A 86 4.65 15.76 4.93
CA ILE A 86 5.28 17.07 5.10
C ILE A 86 4.87 18.00 3.96
N ARG A 87 4.94 17.53 2.71
CA ARG A 87 4.56 18.32 1.53
C ARG A 87 3.10 18.79 1.58
N LEU A 88 2.20 17.89 1.96
CA LEU A 88 0.76 18.13 2.02
C LEU A 88 0.32 18.76 3.36
N GLY A 89 1.22 18.95 4.33
CA GLY A 89 0.87 19.43 5.67
C GLY A 89 -0.23 18.59 6.33
N THR A 90 -0.16 17.27 6.21
CA THR A 90 -1.15 16.32 6.75
C THR A 90 -0.48 15.26 7.63
N SER A 91 -1.26 14.53 8.42
CA SER A 91 -0.73 13.41 9.20
C SER A 91 -0.48 12.20 8.31
N ARG A 92 0.53 11.38 8.65
CA ARG A 92 0.79 10.11 7.95
C ARG A 92 -0.41 9.17 8.00
N ALA A 93 -1.18 9.17 9.08
CA ALA A 93 -2.38 8.35 9.22
C ALA A 93 -3.48 8.81 8.26
N THR A 94 -3.73 10.12 8.17
CA THR A 94 -4.69 10.71 7.23
C THR A 94 -4.28 10.43 5.79
N LEU A 95 -2.99 10.59 5.46
CA LEU A 95 -2.46 10.30 4.14
C LEU A 95 -2.62 8.81 3.78
N ALA A 96 -2.27 7.91 4.70
CA ALA A 96 -2.42 6.48 4.48
C ALA A 96 -3.89 6.09 4.27
N ALA A 97 -4.82 6.64 5.05
CA ALA A 97 -6.25 6.40 4.87
C ALA A 97 -6.75 6.94 3.51
N ALA A 98 -6.31 8.14 3.11
CA ALA A 98 -6.67 8.74 1.84
C ALA A 98 -6.18 7.90 0.65
N ILE A 99 -4.91 7.44 0.69
CA ILE A 99 -4.34 6.55 -0.33
C ILE A 99 -5.11 5.22 -0.35
N ALA A 100 -5.36 4.62 0.82
CA ALA A 100 -6.05 3.33 0.94
C ALA A 100 -7.45 3.34 0.29
N GLY A 101 -8.21 4.41 0.47
CA GLY A 101 -9.55 4.49 -0.12
C GLY A 101 -9.57 4.85 -1.60
N VAL A 102 -8.58 5.59 -2.09
CA VAL A 102 -8.59 6.11 -3.47
C VAL A 102 -7.81 5.25 -4.44
N LEU A 103 -6.71 4.65 -4.01
CA LEU A 103 -5.82 3.89 -4.88
C LEU A 103 -6.53 2.77 -5.65
N PRO A 104 -7.43 1.96 -5.04
CA PRO A 104 -8.16 0.91 -5.77
C PRO A 104 -8.93 1.46 -6.98
N ARG A 105 -9.70 2.52 -6.74
CA ARG A 105 -10.53 3.16 -7.76
C ARG A 105 -9.68 3.84 -8.82
N LEU A 106 -8.59 4.49 -8.42
CA LEU A 106 -7.63 5.11 -9.33
C LEU A 106 -7.03 4.08 -10.29
N VAL A 107 -6.61 2.92 -9.79
CA VAL A 107 -6.06 1.83 -10.61
C VAL A 107 -7.11 1.27 -11.58
N ALA A 108 -8.35 1.10 -11.13
CA ALA A 108 -9.46 0.66 -11.99
C ALA A 108 -9.74 1.66 -13.13
N GLU A 109 -9.77 2.96 -12.83
CA GLU A 109 -9.96 4.02 -13.83
C GLU A 109 -8.79 4.11 -14.83
N LEU A 110 -7.57 3.79 -14.39
CA LEU A 110 -6.37 3.75 -15.24
C LEU A 110 -6.24 2.48 -16.08
N THR A 111 -7.03 1.43 -15.81
CA THR A 111 -6.99 0.15 -16.52
C THR A 111 -8.34 -0.22 -17.16
N PRO A 112 -8.90 0.65 -18.02
CA PRO A 112 -10.19 0.39 -18.65
C PRO A 112 -10.12 -0.89 -19.49
N GLY A 113 -11.02 -1.84 -19.21
CA GLY A 113 -11.06 -3.14 -19.87
C GLY A 113 -10.06 -4.19 -19.33
N GLY A 114 -9.44 -3.92 -18.18
CA GLY A 114 -8.46 -4.83 -17.55
C GLY A 114 -7.15 -4.93 -18.32
N ARG A 115 -6.84 -3.93 -19.16
CA ARG A 115 -5.59 -3.83 -19.90
C ARG A 115 -4.72 -2.73 -19.33
N LEU A 116 -3.42 -2.97 -19.31
CA LEU A 116 -2.42 -1.98 -18.97
C LEU A 116 -2.44 -0.87 -20.04
N PRO A 117 -2.39 0.43 -19.66
CA PRO A 117 -2.37 1.51 -20.63
C PRO A 117 -1.16 1.40 -21.56
N ALA A 118 -1.34 1.62 -22.86
CA ALA A 118 -0.25 1.58 -23.84
C ALA A 118 0.79 2.65 -23.48
N GLY A 119 1.97 2.24 -23.02
CA GLY A 119 2.99 3.11 -22.42
C GLY A 119 3.36 2.75 -20.97
N ALA A 120 2.55 1.94 -20.28
CA ALA A 120 2.84 1.34 -18.98
C ALA A 120 4.01 0.33 -18.98
N GLY A 121 4.38 -0.14 -20.17
CA GLY A 121 5.45 -1.09 -20.40
C GLY A 121 6.59 -0.47 -21.18
N THR A 122 7.31 0.49 -20.59
CA THR A 122 8.74 0.55 -20.87
C THR A 122 9.35 -0.65 -20.17
N VAL A 123 9.54 -1.71 -20.96
CA VAL A 123 10.34 -2.88 -20.63
C VAL A 123 11.58 -2.40 -19.88
N VAL A 124 11.71 -2.75 -18.59
CA VAL A 124 13.00 -2.65 -17.92
C VAL A 124 13.97 -3.45 -18.80
N PRO A 125 15.02 -2.85 -19.40
CA PRO A 125 15.98 -3.62 -20.18
C PRO A 125 16.60 -4.67 -19.24
N GLY A 126 16.17 -5.92 -19.39
CA GLY A 126 16.57 -7.05 -18.53
C GLY A 126 15.45 -7.81 -17.80
N LYS A 127 14.23 -7.26 -17.67
CA LYS A 127 13.06 -8.01 -17.14
C LYS A 127 11.89 -7.91 -18.12
N ARG A 128 11.85 -8.85 -19.07
CA ARG A 128 10.63 -9.10 -19.85
C ARG A 128 9.62 -9.74 -18.90
N LEU A 129 8.47 -9.08 -18.70
CA LEU A 129 7.27 -9.70 -18.15
C LEU A 129 7.07 -11.04 -18.89
N PRO A 130 7.17 -12.22 -18.24
CA PRO A 130 7.06 -13.50 -18.93
C PRO A 130 5.82 -13.51 -19.83
N ALA A 131 5.95 -14.09 -21.03
CA ALA A 131 4.86 -14.09 -22.03
C ALA A 131 3.57 -14.79 -21.55
N ASN A 132 3.61 -15.46 -20.39
CA ASN A 132 2.48 -16.08 -19.72
C ASN A 132 1.97 -15.29 -18.51
N ASP A 133 2.39 -14.03 -18.34
CA ASP A 133 1.94 -13.19 -17.23
C ASP A 133 0.41 -13.04 -17.29
N PRO A 134 -0.30 -13.34 -16.19
CA PRO A 134 -1.76 -13.22 -16.12
C PRO A 134 -2.26 -11.85 -16.61
N TRP A 135 -1.47 -10.80 -16.37
CA TRP A 135 -1.77 -9.41 -16.72
C TRP A 135 -1.71 -9.07 -18.21
N THR A 136 -1.19 -9.98 -19.05
CA THR A 136 -1.22 -9.81 -20.52
C THR A 136 -2.46 -10.43 -21.15
N LYS A 137 -3.23 -11.22 -20.38
CA LYS A 137 -4.43 -11.92 -20.85
C LYS A 137 -5.66 -11.01 -20.72
N PRO A 138 -6.64 -11.09 -21.65
CA PRO A 138 -7.86 -10.31 -21.55
C PRO A 138 -8.65 -10.67 -20.27
N ALA A 139 -9.30 -9.70 -19.64
CA ALA A 139 -10.01 -9.87 -18.37
C ALA A 139 -11.06 -11.02 -18.35
N ALA A 140 -11.62 -11.35 -19.52
CA ALA A 140 -12.52 -12.50 -19.69
C ALA A 140 -11.84 -13.86 -19.47
N GLU A 141 -10.51 -13.94 -19.66
CA GLU A 141 -9.69 -15.14 -19.44
C GLU A 141 -9.30 -15.27 -17.96
N LEU A 142 -9.11 -14.15 -17.25
CA LEU A 142 -8.76 -14.14 -15.82
C LEU A 142 -9.89 -14.70 -14.94
N HIS A 143 -11.15 -14.41 -15.29
CA HIS A 143 -12.31 -15.02 -14.64
C HIS A 143 -12.58 -16.48 -15.04
N ARG A 144 -11.94 -16.97 -16.11
CA ARG A 144 -12.02 -18.38 -16.56
C ARG A 144 -10.96 -19.25 -15.89
N LEU A 145 -9.94 -18.66 -15.26
CA LEU A 145 -9.08 -19.38 -14.35
C LEU A 145 -9.93 -19.71 -13.13
N GLU A 146 -10.60 -20.86 -13.20
CA GLU A 146 -11.30 -21.50 -12.10
C GLU A 146 -10.48 -21.26 -10.85
N PRO A 147 -11.05 -20.69 -9.78
CA PRO A 147 -10.32 -20.64 -8.55
C PRO A 147 -10.01 -22.10 -8.22
N VAL A 148 -8.73 -22.44 -8.19
CA VAL A 148 -8.24 -23.63 -7.49
C VAL A 148 -8.40 -23.31 -6.00
N PHE A 149 -9.64 -23.04 -5.59
CA PHE A 149 -10.09 -23.41 -4.27
C PHE A 149 -9.84 -24.91 -4.24
N ALA A 150 -8.95 -25.30 -3.34
CA ALA A 150 -8.91 -26.66 -2.87
C ALA A 150 -10.35 -27.17 -2.80
N THR A 151 -10.68 -28.12 -3.66
CA THR A 151 -11.76 -29.05 -3.38
C THR A 151 -11.57 -29.42 -1.92
N PRO A 152 -12.58 -29.31 -1.04
CA PRO A 152 -12.44 -29.79 0.32
C PRO A 152 -11.84 -31.18 0.24
N GLN A 153 -10.59 -31.29 0.64
CA GLN A 153 -9.82 -32.51 0.53
C GLN A 153 -10.53 -33.44 1.49
N GLU A 154 -11.38 -34.32 0.97
CA GLU A 154 -12.05 -35.32 1.78
C GLU A 154 -10.94 -36.03 2.57
N PRO A 155 -10.98 -35.98 3.91
CA PRO A 155 -9.94 -36.59 4.73
C PRO A 155 -9.81 -38.05 4.29
N PRO A 156 -8.58 -38.58 4.11
CA PRO A 156 -8.42 -39.97 3.79
C PRO A 156 -9.13 -40.78 4.86
N ALA A 157 -10.08 -41.62 4.43
CA ALA A 157 -10.85 -42.49 5.28
C ALA A 157 -9.93 -43.14 6.34
N PRO A 158 -10.28 -43.13 7.63
CA PRO A 158 -9.50 -43.87 8.61
C PRO A 158 -9.60 -45.36 8.26
N LEU A 159 -8.52 -45.93 7.74
CA LEU A 159 -8.34 -47.38 7.74
C LEU A 159 -8.35 -47.83 9.20
N GLY A 160 -9.43 -48.53 9.59
CA GLY A 160 -9.48 -49.34 10.81
C GLY A 160 -10.19 -48.68 11.99
N ALA A 161 -11.52 -48.74 12.01
CA ALA A 161 -12.26 -48.74 13.28
C ALA A 161 -12.29 -50.16 13.85
N PRO A 162 -11.88 -50.40 15.12
CA PRO A 162 -12.30 -51.59 15.86
C PRO A 162 -13.76 -51.45 16.35
N PRO A 163 -14.50 -52.55 16.55
CA PRO A 163 -15.92 -52.50 16.86
C PRO A 163 -16.19 -51.93 18.25
N ALA A 164 -17.37 -51.31 18.34
CA ALA A 164 -18.03 -50.72 19.49
C ALA A 164 -17.67 -51.32 20.85
N THR A 165 -17.32 -50.46 21.80
CA THR A 165 -17.53 -50.73 23.22
C THR A 165 -18.48 -49.68 23.77
N THR A 166 -19.72 -50.11 24.00
CA THR A 166 -20.71 -49.45 24.85
C THR A 166 -20.05 -48.96 26.14
N ARG A 167 -19.89 -47.64 26.28
CA ARG A 167 -19.49 -47.05 27.57
C ARG A 167 -20.75 -46.51 28.26
N MET A 168 -21.09 -47.21 29.33
CA MET A 168 -22.14 -46.95 30.31
C MET A 168 -22.31 -45.47 30.66
N ALA A 169 -23.58 -45.11 30.82
CA ALA A 169 -24.05 -43.91 31.47
C ALA A 169 -23.60 -43.85 32.95
N MET A 170 -23.13 -42.69 33.40
CA MET A 170 -23.08 -42.28 34.81
C MET A 170 -22.92 -40.75 34.92
N PRO A 171 -23.22 -40.13 36.08
CA PRO A 171 -24.35 -39.22 36.22
C PRO A 171 -23.94 -37.74 36.32
N ASN A 172 -24.98 -36.89 36.27
CA ASN A 172 -24.94 -35.43 36.24
C ASN A 172 -24.10 -34.77 37.35
N ARG A 173 -23.45 -33.66 36.97
CA ARG A 173 -22.65 -32.74 37.79
C ARG A 173 -23.44 -31.96 38.86
N ALA A 174 -24.68 -32.35 39.14
CA ALA A 174 -25.57 -31.63 40.06
C ALA A 174 -25.20 -31.87 41.54
N ASP A 175 -24.52 -32.96 41.88
CA ASP A 175 -24.16 -33.29 43.27
C ASP A 175 -22.86 -32.61 43.78
N ALA A 176 -22.15 -31.87 42.92
CA ALA A 176 -20.88 -31.22 43.30
C ALA A 176 -21.06 -29.79 43.89
N MET A 177 -22.28 -29.27 44.01
CA MET A 177 -22.54 -27.86 44.36
C MET A 177 -22.94 -27.61 45.83
N ALA A 178 -22.92 -28.62 46.70
CA ALA A 178 -23.56 -28.53 48.02
C ALA A 178 -22.62 -28.38 49.24
N ALA A 179 -21.31 -28.18 49.09
CA ALA A 179 -20.43 -28.10 50.27
C ALA A 179 -19.23 -27.16 50.10
N ALA A 180 -19.43 -25.86 50.29
CA ALA A 180 -18.38 -24.92 50.73
C ALA A 180 -18.97 -23.53 51.05
N PHE A 181 -19.84 -23.45 52.06
CA PHE A 181 -20.20 -22.18 52.70
C PHE A 181 -20.01 -22.33 54.22
N ALA A 182 -18.87 -21.85 54.72
CA ALA A 182 -18.63 -21.53 56.14
C ALA A 182 -17.38 -20.65 56.26
N ALA A 183 -17.56 -19.46 56.84
CA ALA A 183 -16.61 -18.34 56.97
C ALA A 183 -15.65 -18.52 58.20
N PRO A 184 -15.04 -17.48 58.83
CA PRO A 184 -14.54 -16.15 58.41
C PRO A 184 -13.12 -15.80 58.99
N ALA A 185 -12.69 -14.54 58.75
CA ALA A 185 -11.82 -13.67 59.58
C ALA A 185 -10.34 -13.45 59.14
N GLY A 186 -9.97 -12.17 59.04
CA GLY A 186 -8.58 -11.74 58.88
C GLY A 186 -8.42 -10.37 58.21
N SER A 187 -8.89 -9.30 58.86
CA SER A 187 -8.56 -7.92 58.51
C SER A 187 -7.23 -7.51 59.17
N THR A 188 -6.25 -7.01 58.41
CA THR A 188 -5.32 -5.97 58.90
C THR A 188 -4.88 -5.06 57.76
N LEU A 189 -5.14 -3.78 58.00
CA LEU A 189 -4.72 -2.58 57.28
C LEU A 189 -3.21 -2.30 57.50
N ALA A 190 -2.70 -1.38 56.66
CA ALA A 190 -1.45 -0.62 56.74
C ALA A 190 -0.20 -1.25 56.10
N ASP A 191 0.25 -0.69 54.97
CA ASP A 191 1.20 0.43 55.01
C ASP A 191 1.22 1.17 53.66
N SER A 192 1.17 2.49 53.75
CA SER A 192 1.11 3.42 52.64
C SER A 192 2.45 4.13 52.53
N THR A 193 3.24 3.84 51.50
CA THR A 193 4.21 4.80 50.94
C THR A 193 4.84 4.28 49.64
N ARG A 194 4.46 4.91 48.51
CA ARG A 194 5.28 5.32 47.35
C ARG A 194 4.46 5.25 46.06
N GLY A 195 4.00 6.40 45.58
CA GLY A 195 4.02 6.69 44.14
C GLY A 195 5.19 7.65 43.84
N PRO A 196 5.45 8.03 42.59
CA PRO A 196 5.14 7.37 41.32
C PRO A 196 6.45 7.08 40.51
N ALA A 197 6.44 6.09 39.61
CA ALA A 197 7.47 5.97 38.58
C ALA A 197 6.83 5.64 37.23
N PHE A 198 6.36 6.71 36.58
CA PHE A 198 6.20 6.78 35.14
C PHE A 198 7.58 6.48 34.51
N ASN A 199 7.69 5.41 33.72
CA ASN A 199 8.93 5.03 33.05
C ASN A 199 8.83 5.29 31.54
N PRO A 200 9.15 6.50 31.05
CA PRO A 200 9.21 6.77 29.62
C PRO A 200 10.63 6.51 29.13
N HIS A 201 10.87 5.36 28.52
CA HIS A 201 12.09 5.16 27.73
C HIS A 201 11.98 5.90 26.40
N PHE A 202 12.07 7.24 26.43
CA PHE A 202 12.43 8.06 25.29
C PHE A 202 13.90 7.82 24.96
N ARG A 203 14.16 6.96 23.99
CA ARG A 203 15.49 6.81 23.40
C ARG A 203 15.78 8.05 22.55
N ARG A 204 16.48 9.02 23.13
CA ARG A 204 17.03 10.18 22.42
C ARG A 204 18.04 9.68 21.38
N GLN A 205 17.74 9.84 20.09
CA GLN A 205 18.76 9.77 19.04
C GLN A 205 19.41 11.15 18.89
N PRO A 206 20.75 11.24 18.82
CA PRO A 206 21.43 12.51 18.60
C PRO A 206 21.25 12.97 17.15
N LEU A 207 20.79 14.21 17.00
CA LEU A 207 20.68 14.94 15.75
C LEU A 207 22.05 15.08 15.09
N ARG A 208 22.31 14.33 14.01
CA ARG A 208 23.37 14.68 13.07
C ARG A 208 22.92 15.91 12.27
N ARG A 209 23.39 17.08 12.69
CA ARG A 209 23.51 18.25 11.81
C ARG A 209 24.34 17.85 10.59
N ARG A 210 23.71 17.63 9.44
CA ARG A 210 24.39 17.55 8.14
C ARG A 210 24.18 18.90 7.45
N GLY A 211 25.25 19.68 7.38
CA GLY A 211 25.28 21.10 7.07
C GLY A 211 24.66 21.48 5.71
N GLY A 212 24.03 22.65 5.69
CA GLY A 212 23.28 23.23 4.58
C GLY A 212 24.14 23.76 3.44
N TRP A 213 24.78 22.85 2.70
CA TRP A 213 25.43 23.13 1.40
C TRP A 213 24.82 22.35 0.23
N GLY A 214 23.97 21.34 0.52
CA GLY A 214 23.37 20.48 -0.50
C GLY A 214 22.46 21.22 -1.48
N TRP A 215 21.75 22.28 -1.03
CA TRP A 215 20.89 23.07 -1.92
C TRP A 215 21.70 23.98 -2.86
N LEU A 216 22.86 24.48 -2.43
CA LEU A 216 23.76 25.27 -3.28
C LEU A 216 24.39 24.39 -4.38
N LEU A 217 24.79 23.17 -4.03
CA LEU A 217 25.25 22.18 -5.02
C LEU A 217 24.14 21.81 -6.02
N TRP A 218 22.91 21.70 -5.55
CA TRP A 218 21.76 21.45 -6.42
C TRP A 218 21.49 22.62 -7.38
N LEU A 219 21.55 23.88 -6.91
CA LEU A 219 21.40 25.06 -7.76
C LEU A 219 22.51 25.19 -8.80
N LEU A 220 23.75 24.88 -8.44
CA LEU A 220 24.88 24.96 -9.37
C LEU A 220 24.73 23.97 -10.53
N VAL A 221 24.23 22.76 -10.25
CA VAL A 221 23.94 21.75 -11.29
C VAL A 221 22.81 22.23 -12.21
N VAL A 222 21.75 22.82 -11.67
CA VAL A 222 20.65 23.38 -12.48
C VAL A 222 21.13 24.53 -13.36
N ALA A 223 21.98 25.41 -12.84
CA ALA A 223 22.55 26.52 -13.60
C ALA A 223 23.45 26.04 -14.76
N LEU A 224 24.21 24.96 -14.56
CA LEU A 224 25.04 24.35 -15.61
C LEU A 224 24.18 23.76 -16.74
N ILE A 225 23.08 23.08 -16.41
CA ILE A 225 22.17 22.49 -17.40
C ILE A 225 21.46 23.61 -18.19
N ALA A 226 20.93 24.63 -17.49
CA ALA A 226 20.25 25.74 -18.13
C ALA A 226 21.19 26.55 -19.04
N GLY A 227 22.42 26.82 -18.58
CA GLY A 227 23.45 27.49 -19.36
C GLY A 227 23.88 26.70 -20.59
N GLY A 228 24.02 25.37 -20.47
CA GLY A 228 24.35 24.50 -21.59
C GLY A 228 23.29 24.48 -22.69
N VAL A 229 22.01 24.44 -22.31
CA VAL A 229 20.88 24.50 -23.25
C VAL A 229 20.81 25.87 -23.94
N TRP A 230 20.98 26.97 -23.21
CA TRP A 230 21.01 28.32 -23.78
C TRP A 230 22.20 28.51 -24.74
N TYR A 231 23.37 27.99 -24.40
CA TYR A 231 24.57 28.05 -25.24
C TYR A 231 24.40 27.25 -26.54
N ALA A 232 23.82 26.05 -26.46
CA ALA A 232 23.50 25.24 -27.64
C ALA A 232 22.45 25.92 -28.55
N TRP A 233 21.50 26.65 -27.97
CA TRP A 233 20.51 27.44 -28.72
C TRP A 233 21.15 28.65 -29.39
N SER A 234 22.01 29.38 -28.67
CA SER A 234 22.75 30.53 -29.20
C SER A 234 23.72 30.18 -30.33
N LEU A 235 24.18 28.92 -30.41
CA LEU A 235 25.05 28.42 -31.48
C LEU A 235 24.28 27.87 -32.69
N GLY A 236 22.94 27.86 -32.67
CA GLY A 236 22.12 27.33 -33.76
C GLY A 236 22.15 25.81 -33.90
N LEU A 237 22.66 25.08 -32.90
CA LEU A 237 22.74 23.61 -32.90
C LEU A 237 21.35 22.93 -32.74
N LEU A 238 20.34 23.69 -32.35
CA LEU A 238 18.95 23.24 -32.13
C LEU A 238 18.02 23.49 -33.32
N ASP A 239 18.47 24.23 -34.35
CA ASP A 239 17.72 24.49 -35.59
C ASP A 239 17.18 23.22 -36.27
N PRO A 240 17.94 22.10 -36.41
CA PRO A 240 17.41 20.89 -37.04
C PRO A 240 16.28 20.23 -36.24
N TYR A 241 16.24 20.41 -34.91
CA TYR A 241 15.21 19.85 -34.05
C TYR A 241 13.93 20.69 -34.04
N LEU A 242 14.06 22.02 -34.17
CA LEU A 242 12.92 22.94 -34.22
C LEU A 242 12.15 22.83 -35.54
N ARG A 243 12.84 22.59 -36.66
CA ARG A 243 12.19 22.33 -37.96
C ARG A 243 11.35 21.06 -37.98
N GLN A 244 11.70 20.07 -37.17
CA GLN A 244 10.97 18.81 -37.07
C GLN A 244 9.65 18.94 -36.28
N LEU A 245 9.52 20.00 -35.47
CA LEU A 245 8.34 20.29 -34.66
C LEU A 245 7.37 21.29 -35.33
N GLY A 246 7.65 21.74 -36.54
CA GLY A 246 6.71 22.55 -37.35
C GLY A 246 6.41 23.94 -36.78
N LEU A 247 7.20 24.43 -35.83
CA LEU A 247 7.06 25.76 -35.25
C LEU A 247 8.00 26.73 -35.97
N GLN A 248 7.50 27.35 -37.03
CA GLN A 248 8.01 28.62 -37.55
C GLN A 248 6.95 29.69 -37.32
#